data_AF-A0A183ERV5-F1
#
_entry.id   AF-A0A183ERV5-F1
#
_cell.length_a   1.000
_cell.length_b   1.000
_cell.length_c   1.000
_cell.angle_alpha   90.00
_cell.angle_beta   90.00
_cell.angle_gamma   90.00
#
_symmetry.space_group_name_H-M   'P 1'
#
loop_
_entity.id
_entity.type
_entity.pdbx_description
1 polymer ?
#
loop_
_entity_poly.entity_id
_entity_poly.type
_entity_poly.pdbx_seq_one_letter_code
_entity_poly.pdbx_strand_id
1 'polypeptide(L)'
;MLLVRETLLQSAFIQLILALIVKLILTIFTFGIKVPAGLFVPSLAMGAIAGRLLGITVEGIAASLQKSAEAHSNIWACQVGKDCVMPGLYAMVGAAAVLGGVTRMTVSLVVIMFELTGSLEFIVPTMVATMFAKWIGDAIYKMGIYDAHIDLNGYPFLDNKGEYPYSTVAIQVMKPGPGSLSQYLCNLIKGHNV
;
A
#
# COMPACT_ATOMS: atom_id res chain seq x y z
N MET A 1 6.94 -18.77 -34.74
CA MET A 1 7.41 -17.84 -33.69
C MET A 1 6.25 -17.13 -32.99
N LEU A 2 5.31 -16.51 -33.72
CA LEU A 2 4.12 -15.86 -33.13
C LEU A 2 3.21 -16.83 -32.35
N LEU A 3 2.93 -18.03 -32.88
CA LEU A 3 2.14 -19.06 -32.19
C LEU A 3 2.76 -19.56 -30.87
N VAL A 4 4.10 -19.59 -30.78
CA VAL A 4 4.82 -19.98 -29.54
C VAL A 4 4.79 -18.83 -28.54
N ARG A 5 4.85 -17.57 -29.01
CA ARG A 5 4.74 -16.38 -28.15
C ARG A 5 3.35 -16.27 -27.52
N GLU A 6 2.29 -16.53 -28.29
CA GLU A 6 0.90 -16.56 -27.83
C GLU A 6 0.67 -17.63 -26.74
N THR A 7 1.11 -18.88 -26.98
CA THR A 7 0.93 -19.97 -26.00
C THR A 7 1.74 -19.78 -24.73
N LEU A 8 2.95 -19.21 -24.83
CA LEU A 8 3.76 -18.84 -23.68
C LEU A 8 3.12 -17.70 -22.87
N LEU A 9 2.54 -16.70 -23.54
CA LEU A 9 1.90 -15.56 -22.87
C LEU A 9 0.63 -15.99 -22.13
N GLN A 10 -0.17 -16.87 -22.72
CA GLN A 10 -1.35 -17.45 -22.06
C GLN A 10 -0.96 -18.33 -20.87
N SER A 11 0.10 -19.13 -21.00
CA SER A 11 0.63 -19.95 -19.90
C SER A 11 1.16 -19.08 -18.75
N ALA A 12 1.91 -18.02 -19.07
CA ALA A 12 2.45 -17.08 -18.11
C ALA A 12 1.35 -16.31 -17.37
N PHE A 13 0.29 -15.90 -18.06
CA PHE A 13 -0.86 -15.22 -17.47
C PHE A 13 -1.55 -16.09 -16.40
N ILE A 14 -1.81 -17.37 -16.73
CA ILE A 14 -2.40 -18.32 -15.79
C ILE A 14 -1.47 -18.57 -14.59
N GLN A 15 -0.16 -18.70 -14.83
CA GLN A 15 0.83 -18.86 -13.75
C GLN A 15 0.88 -17.65 -12.82
N LEU A 16 0.80 -16.43 -13.35
CA LEU A 16 0.79 -15.20 -12.56
C LEU A 16 -0.48 -15.08 -11.69
N ILE A 17 -1.65 -15.43 -12.22
CA ILE A 17 -2.90 -15.46 -11.44
C ILE A 17 -2.79 -16.49 -10.31
N LEU A 18 -2.33 -17.70 -10.62
CA LEU A 18 -2.14 -18.74 -9.61
C LEU A 18 -1.14 -18.28 -8.54
N ALA A 19 -0.03 -17.67 -8.94
CA ALA A 19 0.97 -17.13 -8.03
C ALA A 19 0.41 -16.02 -7.14
N LEU A 20 -0.45 -15.15 -7.67
CA LEU A 20 -1.12 -14.09 -6.91
C LEU A 20 -2.01 -14.69 -5.80
N ILE A 21 -2.85 -15.66 -6.15
CA ILE A 21 -3.76 -16.32 -5.20
C ILE A 21 -2.97 -17.06 -4.12
N VAL A 22 -1.98 -17.87 -4.52
CA VAL A 22 -1.15 -18.64 -3.58
C VAL A 22 -0.37 -17.70 -2.67
N LYS A 23 0.23 -16.62 -3.20
CA LYS A 23 0.92 -15.64 -2.35
C LYS A 23 -0.04 -14.93 -1.40
N LEU A 24 -1.23 -14.54 -1.81
CA LEU A 24 -2.21 -13.93 -0.90
C LEU A 24 -2.46 -14.84 0.32
N ILE A 25 -2.75 -16.11 0.07
CA ILE A 25 -3.01 -17.09 1.13
C ILE A 25 -1.79 -17.26 2.04
N LEU A 26 -0.61 -17.45 1.47
CA LEU A 26 0.63 -17.60 2.24
C LEU A 26 0.97 -16.34 3.06
N THR A 27 0.67 -15.14 2.56
CA THR A 27 0.91 -13.89 3.29
C THR A 27 0.01 -13.74 4.51
N ILE A 28 -1.24 -14.18 4.41
CA ILE A 28 -2.16 -14.18 5.56
C ILE A 28 -1.68 -15.15 6.64
N PHE A 29 -1.30 -16.38 6.24
CA PHE A 29 -0.78 -17.36 7.18
C PHE A 29 0.52 -16.92 7.84
N THR A 30 1.47 -16.37 7.07
CA THR A 30 2.76 -15.92 7.62
C THR A 30 2.64 -14.72 8.56
N PHE A 31 1.68 -13.81 8.31
CA PHE A 31 1.40 -12.71 9.23
C PHE A 31 0.78 -13.17 10.56
N GLY A 32 0.03 -14.28 10.56
CA GLY A 32 -0.60 -14.83 11.76
C GLY A 32 0.33 -15.65 12.67
N ILE A 33 1.57 -15.94 12.24
CA ILE A 33 2.51 -16.77 13.00
C ILE A 33 3.37 -15.89 13.92
N LYS A 34 3.70 -16.39 15.12
CA LYS A 34 4.59 -15.74 16.10
C LYS A 34 6.08 -15.80 15.69
N VAL A 35 6.41 -15.26 14.52
CA VAL A 35 7.78 -15.19 14.00
C VAL A 35 8.05 -13.73 13.59
N PRO A 36 9.23 -13.17 13.91
CA PRO A 36 9.62 -11.84 13.44
C PRO A 36 9.76 -11.86 11.91
N ALA A 37 8.75 -11.36 11.21
CA ALA A 37 8.71 -11.28 9.75
C ALA A 37 8.24 -9.91 9.28
N GLY A 38 8.71 -9.48 8.11
CA GLY A 38 8.30 -8.22 7.48
C GLY A 38 7.17 -8.41 6.48
N LEU A 39 6.20 -7.51 6.46
CA LEU A 39 5.11 -7.46 5.47
C LEU A 39 5.45 -6.70 4.18
N PHE A 40 6.56 -5.95 4.18
CA PHE A 40 6.88 -5.03 3.09
C PHE A 40 7.16 -5.76 1.76
N VAL A 41 8.07 -6.73 1.78
CA VAL A 41 8.45 -7.53 0.60
C VAL A 41 7.28 -8.35 0.04
N PRO A 42 6.49 -9.09 0.85
CA PRO A 42 5.36 -9.83 0.29
C PRO A 42 4.30 -8.93 -0.35
N SER A 43 3.98 -7.77 0.24
CA SER A 43 3.02 -6.81 -0.33
C SER A 43 3.54 -6.19 -1.64
N LEU A 44 4.82 -5.84 -1.71
CA LEU A 44 5.44 -5.41 -2.98
C LEU A 44 5.35 -6.47 -4.05
N ALA A 45 5.65 -7.72 -3.71
CA ALA A 45 5.60 -8.82 -4.67
C ALA A 45 4.18 -9.10 -5.18
N MET A 46 3.17 -8.99 -4.30
CA MET A 46 1.76 -9.09 -4.67
C MET A 46 1.36 -7.99 -5.65
N GLY A 47 1.72 -6.74 -5.36
CA GLY A 47 1.44 -5.62 -6.27
C GLY A 47 2.24 -5.70 -7.58
N ALA A 48 3.45 -6.24 -7.56
CA ALA A 48 4.24 -6.45 -8.77
C ALA A 48 3.61 -7.46 -9.71
N ILE A 49 3.09 -8.57 -9.18
CA ILE A 49 2.38 -9.58 -9.96
C ILE A 49 1.09 -9.00 -10.53
N ALA A 50 0.31 -8.29 -9.71
CA ALA A 50 -0.92 -7.63 -10.15
C ALA A 50 -0.66 -6.56 -11.22
N GLY A 51 0.35 -5.73 -11.03
CA GLY A 51 0.78 -4.71 -11.99
C GLY A 51 1.31 -5.32 -13.29
N ARG A 52 2.06 -6.42 -13.21
CA ARG A 52 2.53 -7.16 -14.40
C ARG A 52 1.35 -7.73 -15.19
N LEU A 53 0.36 -8.28 -14.49
CA LEU A 53 -0.86 -8.80 -15.10
C LEU A 53 -1.61 -7.70 -15.85
N LEU A 54 -1.78 -6.53 -15.24
CA LEU A 54 -2.35 -5.35 -15.89
C LEU A 54 -1.52 -4.91 -17.11
N GLY A 55 -0.19 -4.87 -17.00
CA GLY A 55 0.69 -4.52 -18.11
C GLY A 55 0.53 -5.42 -19.34
N ILE A 56 0.43 -6.75 -19.13
CA ILE A 56 0.20 -7.72 -20.21
C ILE A 56 -1.19 -7.52 -20.83
N THR A 57 -2.22 -7.24 -20.02
CA THR A 57 -3.58 -6.98 -20.56
C THR A 57 -3.62 -5.70 -21.39
N VAL A 58 -2.94 -4.63 -20.95
CA VAL A 58 -2.87 -3.36 -21.68
C VAL A 58 -2.11 -3.54 -22.99
N GLU A 59 -1.02 -4.32 -23.01
CA GLU A 59 -0.28 -4.67 -24.23
C GLU A 59 -1.18 -5.42 -25.23
N GLY A 60 -1.97 -6.40 -24.75
CA GLY A 60 -2.94 -7.14 -25.59
C GLY A 60 -4.08 -6.27 -26.13
N ILE A 61 -4.59 -5.34 -25.32
CA ILE A 61 -5.63 -4.39 -25.75
C ILE A 61 -5.07 -3.42 -26.79
N ALA A 62 -3.88 -2.86 -26.55
CA ALA A 62 -3.23 -1.94 -27.49
C ALA A 62 -2.98 -2.61 -28.85
N ALA A 63 -2.51 -3.87 -28.87
CA ALA A 63 -2.29 -4.62 -30.09
C ALA A 63 -3.59 -4.93 -30.86
N SER A 64 -4.70 -5.19 -30.15
CA SER A 64 -6.00 -5.45 -30.80
C SER A 64 -6.64 -4.18 -31.38
N LEU A 65 -6.44 -3.02 -30.73
CA LEU A 65 -6.89 -1.72 -31.21
C LEU A 65 -6.11 -1.25 -32.45
N GLN A 66 -4.78 -1.48 -32.50
CA GLN A 66 -3.99 -1.15 -33.69
C GLN A 66 -4.43 -1.93 -34.95
N LYS A 67 -4.98 -3.14 -34.77
CA LYS A 67 -5.48 -3.97 -35.87
C LYS A 67 -6.84 -3.52 -36.39
N SER A 68 -7.58 -2.73 -35.61
CA SER A 68 -8.94 -2.28 -35.91
C SER A 68 -9.04 -0.77 -36.21
N ALA A 69 -7.97 -0.01 -36.00
CA ALA A 69 -7.94 1.43 -36.23
C ALA A 69 -7.04 1.83 -37.43
N GLU A 70 -7.64 1.98 -38.61
CA GLU A 70 -7.21 2.97 -39.62
C GLU A 70 -7.59 4.40 -39.20
N ALA A 71 -7.63 4.69 -37.89
CA ALA A 71 -8.13 5.96 -37.35
C ALA A 71 -6.98 6.83 -36.84
N HIS A 72 -6.72 7.89 -37.60
CA HIS A 72 -5.77 8.99 -37.39
C HIS A 72 -5.91 9.71 -36.04
N SER A 73 -5.48 9.10 -34.92
CA SER A 73 -5.34 9.84 -33.66
C SER A 73 -3.96 9.69 -33.03
N ASN A 74 -3.29 10.83 -32.93
CA ASN A 74 -1.89 11.06 -32.57
C ASN A 74 -1.57 10.73 -31.09
N ILE A 75 -2.56 10.27 -30.32
CA ILE A 75 -2.47 10.00 -28.87
C ILE A 75 -2.10 8.54 -28.58
N TRP A 76 -2.41 7.61 -29.49
CA TRP A 76 -2.13 6.17 -29.35
C TRP A 76 -1.11 5.68 -30.39
N ALA A 77 -0.45 6.60 -31.09
CA ALA A 77 0.52 6.31 -32.13
C ALA A 77 1.85 5.87 -31.51
N CYS A 78 1.97 4.58 -31.23
CA CYS A 78 3.23 3.95 -30.88
C CYS A 78 4.21 4.05 -32.06
N GLN A 79 5.38 4.62 -31.83
CA GLN A 79 6.43 4.72 -32.84
C GLN A 79 6.88 3.31 -33.23
N VAL A 80 6.80 2.99 -34.53
CA VAL A 80 7.16 1.68 -35.09
C VAL A 80 8.60 1.33 -34.68
N GLY A 81 8.78 0.28 -33.87
CA GLY A 81 10.09 -0.21 -33.43
C GLY A 81 10.49 0.08 -31.97
N LYS A 82 9.63 0.69 -31.16
CA LYS A 82 9.79 0.75 -29.69
C LYS A 82 8.61 0.08 -28.98
N ASP A 83 8.92 -0.69 -27.93
CA ASP A 83 7.89 -1.27 -27.05
C ASP A 83 7.10 -0.14 -26.39
N CYS A 84 5.88 0.08 -26.86
CA CYS A 84 5.03 1.18 -26.44
C CYS A 84 4.48 0.99 -25.03
N VAL A 85 4.31 -0.28 -24.62
CA VAL A 85 3.85 -0.69 -23.30
C VAL A 85 4.95 -1.54 -22.70
N MET A 86 5.59 -1.05 -21.63
CA MET A 86 6.56 -1.82 -20.87
C MET A 86 5.87 -2.44 -19.66
N PRO A 87 5.55 -3.75 -19.66
CA PRO A 87 4.85 -4.39 -18.54
C PRO A 87 5.68 -4.38 -17.23
N GLY A 88 6.99 -4.07 -17.30
CA GLY A 88 7.83 -3.86 -16.12
C GLY A 88 7.48 -2.60 -15.33
N LEU A 89 7.13 -1.50 -16.02
CA LEU A 89 6.74 -0.26 -15.37
C LEU A 89 5.41 -0.42 -14.62
N TYR A 90 4.45 -1.09 -15.24
CA TYR A 90 3.17 -1.41 -14.59
C TYR A 90 3.36 -2.31 -13.36
N ALA A 91 4.30 -3.26 -13.40
CA ALA A 91 4.66 -4.07 -12.24
C ALA A 91 5.22 -3.21 -11.09
N MET A 92 6.14 -2.29 -11.38
CA MET A 92 6.70 -1.36 -10.38
C MET A 92 5.61 -0.46 -9.77
N VAL A 93 4.77 0.16 -10.60
CA VAL A 93 3.69 1.05 -10.13
C VAL A 93 2.67 0.27 -9.30
N GLY A 94 2.30 -0.93 -9.73
CA GLY A 94 1.40 -1.82 -8.99
C GLY A 94 1.97 -2.27 -7.64
N ALA A 95 3.28 -2.59 -7.60
CA ALA A 95 3.99 -2.91 -6.36
C ALA A 95 3.87 -1.77 -5.36
N ALA A 96 4.18 -0.55 -5.81
CA ALA A 96 4.10 0.64 -4.98
C ALA A 96 2.67 0.92 -4.49
N ALA A 97 1.67 0.80 -5.38
CA ALA A 97 0.27 1.04 -5.06
C ALA A 97 -0.27 0.09 -3.97
N VAL A 98 0.00 -1.21 -4.10
CA VAL A 98 -0.45 -2.21 -3.10
C VAL A 98 0.22 -1.98 -1.75
N LEU A 99 1.54 -1.77 -1.73
CA LEU A 99 2.25 -1.53 -0.49
C LEU A 99 1.84 -0.21 0.17
N GLY A 100 1.65 0.86 -0.61
CA GLY A 100 1.16 2.16 -0.11
C GLY A 100 -0.28 2.08 0.41
N GLY A 101 -1.11 1.23 -0.20
CA GLY A 101 -2.45 0.90 0.29
C GLY A 101 -2.43 0.14 1.62
N VAL A 102 -1.59 -0.88 1.77
CA VAL A 102 -1.52 -1.70 3.00
C VAL A 102 -0.92 -0.94 4.17
N THR A 103 0.16 -0.19 3.93
CA THR A 103 0.95 0.46 4.99
C THR A 103 0.55 1.91 5.26
N ARG A 104 -0.22 2.55 4.37
CA ARG A 104 -0.54 3.99 4.42
C ARG A 104 0.67 4.92 4.40
N MET A 105 1.86 4.42 4.05
CA MET A 105 3.08 5.21 3.86
C MET A 105 3.23 5.55 2.37
N THR A 106 2.87 6.78 1.97
CA THR A 106 2.84 7.16 0.54
C THR A 106 4.11 7.87 0.06
N VAL A 107 4.59 8.88 0.80
CA VAL A 107 5.74 9.68 0.34
C VAL A 107 7.05 8.90 0.39
N SER A 108 7.39 8.31 1.54
CA SER A 108 8.65 7.58 1.72
C SER A 108 8.77 6.37 0.79
N LEU A 109 7.66 5.69 0.53
CA LEU A 109 7.61 4.53 -0.35
C LEU A 109 7.88 4.90 -1.81
N VAL A 110 7.27 5.99 -2.30
CA VAL A 110 7.50 6.48 -3.67
C VAL A 110 8.96 6.89 -3.85
N VAL A 111 9.56 7.55 -2.85
CA VAL A 111 10.99 7.90 -2.87
C VAL A 111 11.85 6.64 -2.95
N ILE A 112 11.63 5.64 -2.09
CA ILE A 112 12.38 4.37 -2.13
C ILE A 112 12.26 3.71 -3.51
N MET A 113 11.06 3.67 -4.10
CA MET A 113 10.85 3.03 -5.40
C MET A 113 11.55 3.78 -6.54
N PHE A 114 11.54 5.12 -6.48
CA PHE A 114 12.26 5.98 -7.42
C PHE A 114 13.78 5.79 -7.31
N GLU A 115 14.33 5.82 -6.09
CA GLU A 115 15.76 5.61 -5.84
C GLU A 115 16.23 4.25 -6.37
N LEU A 116 15.42 3.21 -6.20
CA LEU A 116 15.72 1.87 -6.71
C LEU A 116 15.66 1.77 -8.25
N THR A 117 14.90 2.65 -8.92
CA THR A 117 14.70 2.61 -10.38
C THR A 117 15.66 3.55 -11.11
N GLY A 118 16.16 4.59 -10.46
CA GLY A 118 17.17 5.50 -11.01
C GLY A 118 16.68 6.41 -12.13
N SER A 119 15.37 6.56 -12.33
CA SER A 119 14.77 7.45 -13.34
C SER A 119 13.64 8.31 -12.75
N LEU A 120 13.74 9.63 -12.95
CA LEU A 120 12.80 10.62 -12.43
C LEU A 120 11.47 10.68 -13.18
N GLU A 121 11.43 10.18 -14.41
CA GLU A 121 10.25 10.30 -15.29
C GLU A 121 9.03 9.55 -14.74
N PHE A 122 9.26 8.53 -13.89
CA PHE A 122 8.21 7.65 -13.38
C PHE A 122 7.70 8.03 -11.98
N ILE A 123 8.16 9.15 -11.40
CA ILE A 123 7.76 9.56 -10.04
C ILE A 123 6.31 10.08 -9.98
N VAL A 124 5.89 10.85 -10.98
CA VAL A 124 4.53 11.42 -11.03
C VAL A 124 3.45 10.33 -11.13
N PRO A 125 3.51 9.37 -12.07
CA PRO A 125 2.48 8.34 -12.16
C PRO A 125 2.46 7.40 -10.93
N THR A 126 3.61 7.11 -10.33
CA THR A 126 3.68 6.29 -9.11
C THR A 126 3.06 7.01 -7.91
N MET A 127 3.27 8.32 -7.78
CA MET A 127 2.65 9.13 -6.72
C MET A 127 1.12 9.19 -6.87
N VAL A 128 0.61 9.41 -8.09
CA VAL A 128 -0.84 9.41 -8.34
C VAL A 128 -1.45 8.06 -8.02
N ALA A 129 -0.84 6.96 -8.47
CA ALA A 129 -1.33 5.60 -8.21
C ALA A 129 -1.35 5.26 -6.71
N THR A 130 -0.28 5.59 -5.98
CA THR A 130 -0.19 5.33 -4.53
C THR A 130 -1.15 6.21 -3.71
N MET A 131 -1.37 7.46 -4.11
CA MET A 131 -2.38 8.32 -3.48
C MET A 131 -3.79 7.80 -3.71
N PHE A 132 -4.12 7.35 -4.92
CA PHE A 132 -5.40 6.69 -5.20
C PHE A 132 -5.59 5.43 -4.35
N ALA A 133 -4.58 4.57 -4.26
CA ALA A 133 -4.65 3.37 -3.41
C ALA A 133 -4.82 3.71 -1.92
N LYS A 134 -4.17 4.77 -1.45
CA LYS A 134 -4.36 5.29 -0.10
C LYS A 134 -5.81 5.74 0.12
N TRP A 135 -6.36 6.59 -0.75
CA TRP A 135 -7.73 7.10 -0.61
C TRP A 135 -8.77 6.00 -0.62
N ILE A 136 -8.66 5.05 -1.57
CA ILE A 136 -9.57 3.90 -1.65
C ILE A 136 -9.52 3.11 -0.36
N GLY A 137 -8.32 2.86 0.17
CA GLY A 137 -8.23 2.09 1.39
C GLY A 137 -8.64 2.88 2.64
N ASP A 138 -8.36 4.19 2.75
CA ASP A 138 -8.84 5.03 3.85
C ASP A 138 -10.39 5.10 3.86
N ALA A 139 -11.02 4.98 2.70
CA ALA A 139 -12.48 4.90 2.56
C ALA A 139 -13.06 3.57 3.08
N ILE A 140 -12.34 2.45 2.91
CA ILE A 140 -12.78 1.13 3.38
C ILE A 140 -12.46 0.96 4.87
N TYR A 141 -11.23 1.28 5.27
CA TYR A 141 -10.72 1.10 6.63
C TYR A 141 -9.70 2.18 6.97
N LYS A 142 -9.97 2.90 8.06
CA LYS A 142 -9.26 4.15 8.40
C LYS A 142 -7.82 3.95 8.88
N MET A 143 -7.40 2.72 9.20
CA MET A 143 -6.11 2.42 9.83
C MET A 143 -5.21 1.60 8.89
N GLY A 144 -3.90 1.83 8.95
CA GLY A 144 -2.92 0.96 8.30
C GLY A 144 -2.72 -0.34 9.06
N ILE A 145 -2.07 -1.32 8.44
CA ILE A 145 -1.81 -2.62 9.09
C ILE A 145 -0.95 -2.50 10.35
N TYR A 146 0.01 -1.56 10.36
CA TYR A 146 0.88 -1.32 11.51
C TYR A 146 0.14 -0.68 12.67
N ASP A 147 -0.69 0.33 12.39
CA ASP A 147 -1.51 1.00 13.41
C ASP A 147 -2.53 0.04 14.03
N ALA A 148 -3.19 -0.79 13.20
CA ALA A 148 -4.11 -1.81 13.67
C ALA A 148 -3.42 -2.84 14.59
N HIS A 149 -2.18 -3.23 14.28
CA HIS A 149 -1.44 -4.18 15.12
C HIS A 149 -1.00 -3.55 16.46
N ILE A 150 -0.70 -2.26 16.49
CA ILE A 150 -0.38 -1.52 17.72
C ILE A 150 -1.61 -1.47 18.63
N ASP A 151 -2.78 -1.16 18.06
CA ASP A 151 -4.05 -1.09 18.80
C ASP A 151 -4.47 -2.47 19.35
N LEU A 152 -4.35 -3.53 18.53
CA LEU A 152 -4.64 -4.91 18.95
C LEU A 152 -3.75 -5.41 20.09
N ASN A 153 -2.50 -4.94 20.17
CA ASN A 153 -1.58 -5.29 21.26
C ASN A 153 -1.75 -4.39 22.51
N GLY A 154 -2.57 -3.34 22.43
CA GLY A 154 -2.81 -2.42 23.54
C GLY A 154 -1.57 -1.62 23.96
N TYR A 155 -0.63 -1.35 23.04
CA TYR A 155 0.53 -0.52 23.36
C TYR A 155 0.11 0.94 23.56
N PRO A 156 0.66 1.65 24.57
CA PRO A 156 0.36 3.07 24.79
C PRO A 156 1.07 3.92 23.72
N PHE A 157 0.46 4.01 22.53
CA PHE A 157 0.91 4.85 21.43
C PHE A 157 0.08 6.14 21.37
N LEU A 158 0.78 7.28 21.32
CA LEU A 158 0.15 8.60 21.18
C LEU A 158 0.15 8.98 19.70
N ASP A 159 -0.99 8.81 19.02
CA ASP A 159 -1.14 9.19 17.62
C ASP A 159 -1.29 10.71 17.46
N ASN A 160 -0.37 11.35 16.72
CA ASN A 160 -0.46 12.77 16.40
C ASN A 160 -1.73 13.15 15.59
N LYS A 161 -2.39 12.17 14.96
CA LYS A 161 -3.63 12.39 14.20
C LYS A 161 -4.90 12.19 15.05
N GLY A 162 -4.77 11.77 16.30
CA GLY A 162 -5.89 11.54 17.20
C GLY A 162 -6.57 12.85 17.62
N GLU A 163 -7.90 12.85 17.63
CA GLU A 163 -8.67 13.96 18.23
C GLU A 163 -8.65 13.82 19.75
N TYR A 164 -7.70 14.52 20.38
CA TYR A 164 -7.62 14.59 21.83
C TYR A 164 -8.56 15.69 22.33
N PRO A 165 -9.40 15.43 23.36
CA PRO A 165 -10.13 16.49 24.01
C PRO A 165 -9.14 17.44 24.68
N TYR A 166 -8.89 18.60 24.05
CA TYR A 166 -8.09 19.71 24.59
C TYR A 166 -8.66 20.31 25.88
N SER A 167 -9.81 19.80 26.35
CA SER A 167 -10.44 20.18 27.62
C SER A 167 -9.79 19.52 28.85
N THR A 168 -8.84 18.60 28.66
CA THR A 168 -8.15 17.94 29.78
C THR A 168 -6.93 18.75 30.21
N VAL A 169 -6.93 19.17 31.48
CA VAL A 169 -5.80 19.90 32.07
C VAL A 169 -4.78 18.93 32.66
N ALA A 170 -3.49 19.30 32.67
CA ALA A 170 -2.41 18.45 33.14
C ALA A 170 -2.65 17.89 34.57
N ILE A 171 -3.33 18.65 35.44
CA ILE A 171 -3.71 18.23 36.79
C ILE A 171 -4.67 17.03 36.83
N GLN A 172 -5.48 16.81 35.79
CA GLN A 172 -6.41 15.68 35.71
C GLN A 172 -5.72 14.36 35.32
N VAL A 173 -4.57 14.44 34.64
CA VAL A 173 -3.84 13.28 34.10
C VAL A 173 -2.62 12.93 34.96
N MET A 174 -1.99 13.92 35.60
CA MET A 174 -0.81 13.70 36.43
C MET A 174 -1.14 12.82 37.64
N LYS A 175 -0.26 11.85 37.94
CA LYS A 175 -0.30 11.14 39.23
C LYS A 175 0.54 11.91 40.23
N PRO A 176 -0.02 12.33 41.39
CA PRO A 176 0.77 13.00 42.42
C PRO A 176 1.88 12.07 42.94
N GLY A 177 3.00 12.68 43.35
CA GLY A 177 4.12 11.95 43.93
C GLY A 177 3.77 11.38 45.32
N PRO A 178 4.28 10.18 45.67
CA PRO A 178 3.99 9.55 46.95
C PRO A 178 4.45 10.44 48.12
N GLY A 179 3.57 10.67 49.10
CA GLY A 179 3.85 11.48 50.29
C GLY A 179 3.55 12.98 50.19
N SER A 180 2.99 13.45 49.07
CA SER A 180 2.61 14.86 48.90
C SER A 180 1.20 15.18 49.43
N LEU A 181 1.00 16.38 50.01
CA LEU A 181 -0.31 16.91 50.45
C LEU A 181 -1.35 16.87 49.31
N SER A 182 -0.89 17.00 48.06
CA SER A 182 -1.70 16.89 46.84
C SER A 182 -2.35 15.52 46.66
N GLN A 183 -1.75 14.43 47.16
CA GLN A 183 -2.32 13.08 47.11
C GLN A 183 -3.53 12.95 48.05
N TYR A 184 -3.42 13.51 49.27
CA TYR A 184 -4.50 13.52 50.25
C TYR A 184 -5.70 14.34 49.77
N LEU A 185 -5.45 15.52 49.19
CA LEU A 185 -6.50 16.34 48.59
C LEU A 185 -7.17 15.66 47.39
N CYS A 186 -6.41 14.99 46.52
CA CYS A 186 -6.97 14.27 45.36
C CYS A 186 -7.85 13.07 45.76
N ASN A 187 -7.44 12.34 46.81
CA ASN A 187 -8.25 11.27 47.40
C ASN A 187 -9.51 11.79 48.10
N LEU A 188 -9.46 12.98 48.73
CA LEU A 188 -10.62 13.61 49.37
C LEU A 188 -11.66 14.07 48.33
N ILE A 189 -11.21 14.66 47.21
CA ILE A 189 -12.09 15.17 46.15
C ILE A 189 -12.76 14.03 45.36
N LYS A 190 -12.05 12.91 45.11
CA LYS A 190 -12.64 11.73 44.45
C LYS A 190 -13.66 10.99 45.34
N GLY A 191 -13.60 11.15 46.66
CA GLY A 191 -14.54 10.54 47.61
C GLY A 191 -15.91 11.21 47.71
N HIS A 192 -16.12 12.37 47.05
CA HIS A 192 -17.33 13.19 47.18
C HIS A 192 -18.28 13.11 45.97
N ASN A 193 -18.01 12.21 45.01
CA ASN A 193 -18.79 12.04 43.77
C ASN A 193 -19.27 10.58 43.56
N VAL A 194 -19.65 9.91 44.65
CA VAL A 194 -20.56 8.75 44.64
C VAL A 194 -21.92 9.23 45.13
#